data_AF-A0A356FTR6-F1
#
_entry.id   AF-A0A356FTR6-F1
#
_cell.length_a   1.000
_cell.length_b   1.000
_cell.length_c   1.000
_cell.angle_alpha   90.00
_cell.angle_beta   90.00
_cell.angle_gamma   90.00
#
_symmetry.space_group_name_H-M   'P 1'
#
loop_
_entity.id
_entity.type
_entity.pdbx_description
1 polymer ?
#
loop_
_entity_poly.entity_id
_entity_poly.type
_entity_poly.pdbx_seq_one_letter_code
_entity_poly.pdbx_strand_id
1 'polypeptide(L)' 'QTFLNRMKRYDMVNKLPEMATLYRQFQAEGNRYELLEKSIIEDERPPMITIPEYCKKFGIKCQK' A
#
# COMPACT_ATOMS: atom_id res chain seq x y z
N GLN A 1 -0.74 0.41 4.12
CA GLN A 1 0.58 1.07 4.20
C GLN A 1 1.56 0.21 4.99
N THR A 2 1.95 -0.94 4.43
CA THR A 2 2.61 -2.03 5.17
C THR A 2 4.09 -1.76 5.48
N PHE A 3 4.82 -1.08 4.59
CA PHE A 3 6.27 -0.85 4.73
C PHE A 3 6.60 0.10 5.89
N LEU A 4 5.97 1.27 5.94
CA LEU A 4 6.20 2.28 6.99
C LEU A 4 5.76 1.74 8.37
N ASN A 5 4.63 1.01 8.41
CA ASN A 5 4.18 0.34 9.64
C ASN A 5 5.18 -0.70 10.13
N ARG A 6 5.88 -1.42 9.24
CA ARG A 6 6.94 -2.36 9.64
C ARG A 6 8.15 -1.63 10.23
N MET A 7 8.59 -0.52 9.62
CA MET A 7 9.71 0.25 10.17
C MET A 7 9.40 0.83 11.56
N LYS A 8 8.15 1.26 11.81
CA LYS A 8 7.69 1.64 13.15
C LYS A 8 7.76 0.46 14.13
N ARG A 9 7.29 -0.72 13.71
CA ARG A 9 7.30 -1.94 14.56
C ARG A 9 8.70 -2.43 14.90
N TYR A 10 9.66 -2.24 14.00
CA TYR A 10 11.06 -2.61 14.22
C TYR A 10 11.88 -1.49 14.88
N ASP A 11 11.23 -0.44 15.41
CA ASP A 11 11.88 0.68 16.10
C ASP A 11 12.92 1.43 15.24
N MET A 12 12.85 1.26 13.91
CA MET A 12 13.75 1.93 12.98
C MET A 12 13.35 3.40 12.79
N VAL A 13 12.09 3.74 13.05
CA VAL A 13 11.55 5.10 12.94
C VAL A 13 10.56 5.38 14.07
N ASN A 14 10.92 6.29 14.97
CA ASN A 14 10.20 6.55 16.22
C ASN A 14 9.09 7.62 16.12
N LYS A 15 9.03 8.37 15.01
CA LYS A 15 8.10 9.49 14.82
C LYS A 15 7.40 9.47 13.46
N LEU A 16 6.83 8.33 13.10
CA LEU A 16 5.95 8.25 11.93
C LEU A 16 4.63 8.99 12.21
N PRO A 17 4.26 10.01 11.40
CA PRO A 17 2.97 10.69 11.53
C PRO A 17 1.82 9.75 11.19
N GLU A 18 0.59 10.18 11.48
CA GLU A 18 -0.60 9.47 11.03
C GLU A 18 -0.63 9.45 9.49
N MET A 19 -0.73 8.25 8.93
CA MET A 19 -0.59 8.03 7.51
C MET A 19 -1.95 8.14 6.82
N ALA A 20 -2.24 9.28 6.21
CA ALA A 20 -3.48 9.49 5.46
C ALA A 20 -3.57 8.59 4.22
N THR A 21 -4.77 8.12 3.90
CA THR A 21 -5.07 7.32 2.69
C THR A 21 -5.36 8.19 1.47
N LEU A 22 -5.49 9.50 1.65
CA LEU A 22 -5.75 10.47 0.61
C LEU A 22 -4.58 11.44 0.49
N TYR A 23 -3.92 11.41 -0.66
CA TYR A 23 -2.87 12.37 -0.99
C TYR A 23 -3.49 13.54 -1.77
N ARG A 24 -3.37 14.75 -1.22
CA ARG A 24 -3.83 15.99 -1.83
C ARG A 24 -2.64 16.83 -2.24
N GLN A 25 -2.59 17.20 -3.51
CA GLN A 25 -1.54 18.05 -4.05
C GLN A 25 -2.17 19.24 -4.76
N PHE A 26 -1.81 20.44 -4.32
CA PHE A 26 -2.13 21.66 -5.05
C PHE A 26 -1.04 21.90 -6.08
N GLN A 27 -1.43 21.97 -7.35
CA GLN A 27 -0.56 22.37 -8.44
C GLN A 27 -0.95 23.78 -8.89
N ALA A 28 0.07 24.63 -9.04
CA ALA A 28 -0.09 25.96 -9.60
C ALA A 28 0.77 26.04 -10.87
N GLU A 29 0.13 26.28 -12.01
CA GLU A 29 0.82 26.48 -13.29
C GLU A 29 0.31 27.78 -13.93
N GLY A 30 1.19 28.78 -13.99
CA GLY A 30 0.82 30.13 -14.43
C GLY A 30 -0.27 30.73 -13.53
N ASN A 31 -1.45 30.98 -14.11
CA ASN A 31 -2.62 31.54 -13.40
C ASN A 31 -3.68 30.48 -13.06
N ARG A 32 -3.36 29.18 -13.18
CA ARG A 32 -4.25 28.07 -12.90
C ARG A 32 -3.85 27.36 -11.61
N TYR A 33 -4.85 27.03 -10.80
CA TYR A 33 -4.70 26.26 -9.57
C TYR A 33 -5.56 25.01 -9.68
N GLU A 34 -4.94 23.85 -9.49
CA GLU A 34 -5.61 22.55 -9.57
C GLU A 34 -5.31 21.74 -8.31
N LEU A 35 -6.34 21.09 -7.75
CA LEU A 35 -6.18 20.12 -6.69
C LEU A 35 -6.17 18.73 -7.31
N LEU A 36 -5.03 18.05 -7.21
CA LEU A 36 -4.91 16.64 -7.53
C LEU A 36 -5.10 15.81 -6.27
N GLU A 37 -6.13 14.98 -6.28
CA GLU A 37 -6.38 14.00 -5.23
C GLU A 37 -6.03 12.59 -5.73
N LYS A 38 -5.25 11.86 -4.93
CA LYS A 38 -4.93 10.45 -5.18
C LYS A 38 -5.31 9.62 -3.96
N SER A 39 -6.19 8.63 -4.17
CA SER A 39 -6.51 7.64 -3.15
C SER A 39 -5.46 6.52 -3.16
N ILE A 40 -4.94 6.22 -1.97
CA ILE A 40 -4.03 5.10 -1.74
C ILE A 40 -4.91 3.95 -1.24
N ILE A 41 -5.19 3.01 -2.14
CA ILE A 41 -6.03 1.84 -1.85
C ILE A 41 -5.16 0.75 -1.21
N GLU A 42 -5.58 0.28 -0.05
CA GLU A 42 -4.95 -0.84 0.65
C GLU A 42 -5.74 -2.12 0.39
N ASP A 43 -5.40 -2.82 -0.69
CA ASP A 43 -5.98 -4.15 -0.94
C ASP A 43 -5.20 -5.21 -0.18
N GLU A 44 -5.89 -5.99 0.66
CA GLU A 44 -5.31 -7.16 1.28
C GLU A 44 -5.05 -8.24 0.22
N ARG A 45 -3.85 -8.84 0.30
CA ARG A 45 -3.53 -9.98 -0.54
C ARG A 45 -4.29 -11.20 -0.02
N PRO A 46 -4.94 -12.00 -0.88
CA PRO A 46 -5.46 -13.29 -0.46
C PRO A 46 -4.28 -14.18 -0.01
N PRO A 47 -4.54 -15.20 0.84
CA PRO A 47 -3.51 -16.14 1.25
C PRO A 47 -2.83 -16.76 0.02
N MET A 48 -1.49 -16.85 -0.02
CA MET A 48 -0.82 -17.31 -1.24
C MET A 48 -1.22 -18.73 -1.69
N ILE A 49 -1.64 -19.58 -0.74
CA ILE A 49 -2.15 -20.93 -1.00
C ILE A 49 -3.53 -20.97 -1.68
N THR A 50 -4.19 -19.82 -1.87
CA THR A 50 -5.41 -19.71 -2.67
C THR A 50 -5.13 -19.26 -4.10
N ILE A 51 -3.87 -18.92 -4.43
CA ILE A 51 -3.46 -18.44 -5.77
C ILE A 51 -2.97 -19.65 -6.59
N PRO A 52 -3.68 -20.06 -7.66
CA PRO A 52 -3.34 -21.27 -8.44
C PRO A 52 -1.92 -21.26 -9.00
N GLU A 53 -1.47 -20.10 -9.49
CA GLU A 53 -0.13 -19.91 -10.06
C GLU A 53 0.96 -20.09 -9.01
N TYR A 54 0.70 -19.63 -7.78
CA TYR A 54 1.62 -19.80 -6.66
C TYR A 54 1.73 -21.29 -6.29
N CYS A 55 0.59 -21.97 -6.16
CA CYS A 55 0.55 -23.40 -5.87
C CYS A 55 1.29 -24.23 -6.93
N LYS A 56 1.08 -23.93 -8.22
CA LYS A 56 1.76 -24.59 -9.33
C LYS A 56 3.27 -24.37 -9.31
N LYS A 57 3.71 -23.14 -9.00
CA LYS A 57 5.14 -22.80 -8.93
C LYS A 57 5.87 -23.56 -7.83
N PHE A 58 5.23 -23.74 -6.67
CA PHE A 58 5.86 -24.34 -5.49
C PHE A 58 5.47 -25.81 -5.25
N GLY A 59 4.66 -26.41 -6.14
CA GLY A 59 4.24 -27.81 -6.02
C GLY A 59 3.36 -28.10 -4.80
N ILE A 60 2.70 -27.08 -4.24
CA ILE A 60 1.85 -27.20 -3.05
C ILE A 60 0.37 -27.30 -3.43
N LYS A 61 -0.42 -27.99 -2.60
CA LYS A 61 -1.87 -28.13 -2.83
C LYS A 61 -2.58 -26.82 -2.50
N CYS A 62 -3.27 -26.25 -3.48
CA CYS A 62 -4.07 -25.05 -3.26
C CYS A 62 -5.26 -25.34 -2.34
N GLN A 63 -5.50 -24.44 -1.40
CA GLN A 63 -6.69 -24.45 -0.55
C GLN A 63 -7.83 -23.77 -1.32
N LYS A 64 -9.00 -24.39 -1.31
CA LYS A 64 -10.23 -23.83 -1.89
C LYS A 64 -10.89 -22.88 -0.91
#